data_AF-A0A535CKG9-F1
#
_entry.id   AF-A0A535CKG9-F1
#
_cell.length_a   1.000
_cell.length_b   1.000
_cell.length_c   1.000
_cell.angle_alpha   90.00
_cell.angle_beta   90.00
_cell.angle_gamma   90.00
#
_symmetry.space_group_name_H-M   'P 1'
#
loop_
_entity.id
_entity.type
_entity.pdbx_description
1 polymer ?
#
loop_
_entity_poly.entity_id
_entity_poly.type
_entity_poly.pdbx_seq_one_letter_code
_entity_poly.pdbx_strand_id
1 'polypeptide(L)' 'MGLRLIGAGLGRTGTSSLKQAIERLTGEPCYHMTETFGKPEVTETWHRAVRGQMPDWPVFLAGYAATLDWPACTFWR' A
#
# COMPACT_ATOMS: atom_id res chain seq x y z
N MET A 1 6.84 -13.43 -1.91
CA MET A 1 7.64 -12.84 -0.82
C MET A 1 6.74 -11.93 0.02
N GLY A 2 7.09 -11.63 1.27
CA GLY A 2 6.35 -10.68 2.11
C GLY A 2 6.76 -9.22 1.87
N LEU A 3 6.03 -8.29 2.49
CA LEU A 3 6.32 -6.86 2.46
C LEU A 3 7.70 -6.57 3.07
N ARG A 4 8.57 -5.84 2.35
CA ARG A 4 9.96 -5.52 2.76
C ARG A 4 10.17 -4.03 3.04
N LEU A 5 9.31 -3.17 2.50
CA LEU A 5 9.41 -1.73 2.64
C LEU A 5 8.04 -1.13 2.97
N ILE A 6 7.99 -0.27 3.99
CA ILE A 6 6.81 0.50 4.38
C ILE A 6 7.13 1.97 4.19
N GLY A 7 6.44 2.64 3.26
CA GLY A 7 6.53 4.07 3.07
C GLY A 7 5.43 4.82 3.79
N ALA A 8 5.82 5.61 4.79
CA ALA A 8 4.92 6.51 5.52
C ALA A 8 4.75 7.88 4.84
N GLY A 9 5.26 8.05 3.61
CA GLY A 9 5.14 9.31 2.86
C GLY A 9 3.72 9.56 2.40
N LEU A 10 3.20 10.77 2.65
CA LEU A 10 1.88 11.19 2.19
C LEU A 10 1.81 11.33 0.67
N GLY A 11 0.61 11.29 0.11
CA GLY A 11 0.39 11.61 -1.29
C GLY A 11 0.99 12.96 -1.69
N ARG A 12 1.45 13.04 -2.94
CA ARG A 12 2.13 14.21 -3.54
C ARG A 12 3.55 14.48 -3.04
N THR A 13 4.16 13.56 -2.30
CA THR A 13 5.57 13.63 -1.85
C THR A 13 6.55 12.83 -2.73
N GLY A 14 6.17 12.54 -3.98
CA GLY A 14 6.99 11.73 -4.91
C GLY A 14 6.73 10.22 -4.84
N THR A 15 5.64 9.79 -4.19
CA THR A 15 5.25 8.37 -4.03
C THR A 15 5.15 7.61 -5.36
N SER A 16 4.65 8.24 -6.43
CA SER A 16 4.53 7.60 -7.74
C SER A 16 5.88 7.35 -8.42
N SER A 17 6.85 8.25 -8.27
CA SER A 17 8.22 8.05 -8.77
C SER A 17 8.93 6.97 -7.95
N LEU A 18 8.75 6.99 -6.62
CA LEU A 18 9.31 5.99 -5.71
C LEU A 18 8.75 4.59 -5.98
N LYS A 19 7.44 4.46 -6.25
CA LYS A 19 6.80 3.20 -6.67
C LYS A 19 7.54 2.58 -7.86
N GLN A 20 7.73 3.37 -8.93
CA GLN A 20 8.43 2.90 -10.13
C GLN A 20 9.88 2.50 -9.84
N ALA A 21 10.59 3.24 -9.00
CA ALA A 21 11.95 2.91 -8.61
C ALA A 21 12.03 1.57 -7.86
N ILE A 22 11.12 1.34 -6.90
CA ILE A 22 11.06 0.09 -6.14
C ILE A 22 10.74 -1.09 -7.05
N GLU A 23 9.74 -0.97 -7.91
CA GLU A 23 9.36 -2.07 -8.82
C GLU A 23 10.50 -2.43 -9.78
N ARG A 24 11.27 -1.44 -10.26
CA ARG A 24 12.49 -1.68 -11.06
C ARG A 24 13.61 -2.37 -10.27
N LEU A 25 13.86 -1.94 -9.03
CA LEU A 25 14.93 -2.47 -8.19
C LEU A 25 14.62 -3.89 -7.69
N THR A 26 13.35 -4.17 -7.45
CA THR A 26 12.92 -5.41 -6.80
C THR A 26 12.36 -6.46 -7.76
N GLY A 27 11.89 -6.05 -8.94
CA GLY A 27 11.14 -6.91 -9.85
C GLY A 27 9.77 -7.35 -9.28
N GLU A 28 9.29 -6.73 -8.20
CA GLU A 28 8.06 -7.10 -7.50
C GLU A 28 7.11 -5.90 -7.38
N PRO A 29 5.78 -6.11 -7.28
CA PRO A 29 4.80 -5.03 -7.17
C PRO A 29 4.97 -4.16 -5.92
N CYS A 30 4.65 -2.87 -6.04
CA CYS A 30 4.55 -1.93 -4.92
C CYS A 30 3.11 -1.43 -4.76
N TYR A 31 2.51 -1.62 -3.58
CA TYR A 31 1.18 -1.13 -3.24
C TYR A 31 1.19 0.41 -3.23
N HIS A 32 0.15 1.02 -3.79
CA HIS A 32 0.00 2.48 -3.94
C HIS A 32 -1.48 2.85 -4.00
N MET A 33 -1.85 4.12 -3.81
CA MET A 33 -3.24 4.60 -3.86
C MET A 33 -4.02 4.15 -5.10
N THR A 34 -3.33 4.04 -6.24
CA THR A 34 -3.90 3.60 -7.52
C THR A 34 -4.48 2.20 -7.45
N GLU A 35 -4.02 1.36 -6.52
CA GLU A 35 -4.55 0.01 -6.32
C GLU A 35 -5.99 0.00 -5.80
N THR A 36 -6.49 1.13 -5.28
CA THR A 36 -7.88 1.28 -4.83
C THR A 36 -8.85 1.56 -5.97
N PHE A 37 -8.36 2.01 -7.13
CA PHE A 37 -9.22 2.49 -8.22
C PHE A 37 -10.00 1.34 -8.85
N GLY A 38 -11.33 1.46 -8.86
CA GLY A 38 -12.22 0.45 -9.42
C GLY A 38 -12.29 -0.86 -8.63
N LYS A 39 -11.77 -0.88 -7.39
CA LYS A 39 -11.78 -2.06 -6.49
C LYS A 39 -12.57 -1.75 -5.21
N PRO A 40 -13.91 -1.87 -5.21
CA PRO A 40 -14.75 -1.59 -4.05
C PRO A 40 -14.37 -2.38 -2.80
N GLU A 41 -13.95 -3.63 -2.96
CA GLU A 41 -13.52 -4.53 -1.87
C GLU A 41 -12.25 -4.05 -1.16
N VAL A 42 -11.31 -3.48 -1.92
CA VAL A 42 -10.09 -2.86 -1.37
C VAL A 42 -10.45 -1.59 -0.63
N THR A 43 -11.32 -0.77 -1.23
CA THR A 43 -11.80 0.48 -0.63
C THR A 43 -12.56 0.23 0.68
N GLU A 44 -13.42 -0.78 0.71
CA GLU A 44 -14.16 -1.19 1.91
C GLU A 44 -13.22 -1.67 3.02
N THR A 45 -12.17 -2.43 2.67
CA THR A 45 -11.16 -2.85 3.64
C THR A 45 -10.49 -1.66 4.32
N TRP A 46 -10.15 -0.61 3.56
CA TRP A 46 -9.61 0.63 4.12
C TRP A 46 -10.63 1.41 4.94
N HIS A 47 -11.90 1.47 4.52
CA HIS A 47 -12.97 2.09 5.30
C HIS A 47 -13.18 1.41 6.65
N ARG A 48 -13.06 0.08 6.72
CA ARG A 48 -13.09 -0.68 7.97
C ARG A 48 -11.87 -0.40 8.83
N ALA A 49 -10.69 -0.36 8.22
CA ALA A 49 -9.44 -0.03 8.93
C ALA A 49 -9.52 1.34 9.61
N VAL A 50 -9.95 2.41 8.92
CA VAL A 50 -10.07 3.74 9.56
C VAL A 50 -11.09 3.79 10.71
N ARG A 51 -12.00 2.82 10.80
CA ARG A 51 -12.96 2.64 11.91
C ARG A 51 -12.43 1.72 13.03
N GLY A 52 -11.16 1.33 12.99
CA GLY A 52 -10.53 0.48 14.00
C GLY A 52 -10.66 -1.03 13.74
N GLN A 53 -11.27 -1.44 12.62
CA GLN A 53 -11.34 -2.85 12.24
C GLN A 53 -10.15 -3.18 11.32
N MET A 54 -9.01 -3.48 11.94
CA MET A 54 -7.78 -3.76 11.20
C MET A 54 -7.91 -5.05 10.36
N PRO A 55 -7.52 -5.05 9.08
CA PRO A 55 -7.35 -6.28 8.32
C PRO A 55 -6.11 -7.04 8.80
N ASP A 56 -6.02 -8.30 8.42
CA ASP A 56 -4.75 -9.04 8.47
C ASP A 56 -3.81 -8.46 7.39
N TRP A 57 -2.86 -7.61 7.80
CA TRP A 57 -1.95 -6.93 6.88
C TRP A 57 -1.11 -7.87 6.03
N PRO A 58 -0.47 -8.92 6.58
CA PRO A 58 0.21 -9.94 5.78
C PRO A 58 -0.66 -10.54 4.67
N VAL A 59 -1.94 -10.80 4.94
CA VAL A 59 -2.87 -11.35 3.94
C VAL A 59 -3.30 -10.28 2.95
N PHE A 60 -3.67 -9.09 3.41
CA PHE A 60 -4.20 -8.02 2.58
C PHE A 60 -3.16 -7.44 1.62
N LEU A 61 -1.89 -7.37 2.04
CA LEU A 61 -0.76 -6.88 1.25
C LEU A 61 0.04 -8.02 0.61
N ALA A 62 -0.49 -9.24 0.59
CA ALA A 62 0.18 -10.38 -0.02
C ALA A 62 0.49 -10.11 -1.50
N GLY A 63 1.71 -10.46 -1.92
CA GLY A 63 2.18 -10.27 -3.30
C GLY A 63 2.81 -8.90 -3.59
N TYR A 64 2.76 -7.96 -2.64
CA TYR A 64 3.48 -6.69 -2.74
C TYR A 64 4.79 -6.71 -1.96
N ALA A 65 5.85 -6.19 -2.55
CA ALA A 65 7.16 -6.02 -1.91
C ALA A 65 7.24 -4.76 -1.06
N ALA A 66 6.43 -3.76 -1.37
CA ALA A 66 6.43 -2.48 -0.69
C ALA A 66 5.03 -1.86 -0.65
N THR A 67 4.82 -0.90 0.25
CA THR A 67 3.62 -0.07 0.29
C THR A 67 3.99 1.40 0.41
N LEU A 68 3.28 2.27 -0.32
CA LEU A 68 3.47 3.71 -0.37
C LEU A 68 2.12 4.42 -0.50
N ASP A 69 2.13 5.73 -0.29
CA ASP A 69 0.96 6.61 -0.51
C ASP A 69 -0.25 6.22 0.35
N TRP A 70 -1.33 6.97 0.18
CA TRP A 70 -2.62 6.64 0.74
C TRP A 70 -3.16 5.31 0.19
N PRO A 71 -4.02 4.60 0.93
CA PRO A 71 -4.32 4.82 2.35
C PRO A 71 -3.25 4.21 3.27
N ALA A 72 -2.37 3.35 2.75
CA ALA A 72 -1.45 2.56 3.57
C ALA A 72 -0.46 3.39 4.40
N CYS A 73 -0.07 4.59 3.96
CA CYS A 73 0.83 5.46 4.70
C CYS A 73 0.30 5.88 6.09
N THR A 74 -1.01 5.77 6.36
CA THR A 74 -1.57 6.03 7.70
C THR A 74 -1.44 4.83 8.65
N PHE A 75 -1.16 3.64 8.13
CA PHE A 75 -1.11 2.37 8.86
C PHE A 75 0.30 1.76 8.81
N TRP A 76 1.31 2.60 9.05
CA TRP A 76 2.72 2.18 8.99
C TRP A 76 3.24 1.49 10.26
N ARG A 77 2.45 1.49 11.35
CA ARG A 77 2.76 0.86 12.64
C ARG A 77 1.81 -0.28 12.93
#